data_AF-A0A7J9R0E3-F1
#
_entry.id   AF-A0A7J9R0E3-F1
#
_cell.length_a   1.000
_cell.length_b   1.000
_cell.length_c   1.000
_cell.angle_alpha   90.00
_cell.angle_beta   90.00
_cell.angle_gamma   90.00
#
_symmetry.space_group_name_H-M   'P 1'
#
loop_
_entity.id
_entity.type
_entity.pdbx_description
1 polymer ?
#
loop_
_entity_poly.entity_id
_entity_poly.type
_entity_poly.pdbx_seq_one_letter_code
_entity_poly.pdbx_strand_id
1 'polypeptide(L)'
;MVIVKLVGGAKKSFEKDQLQLEADNITLEKLLELVQDLKPKDTPNIDVNNILVAINGADSSAREGKMTIIKKDDVISIIPVIHGGASKKIITKAGQKLIQVVEIKGDKKTDVSFLENLRLEFPKLKIQAISSKYILNPYHLKKILSISVNSDKEHVLLSKKLETDILLRFAATTQISDAISSVGIKPRNNFILIAIGNKTSLDKLHEKISPLVIDLFQKDNSSFLKKQFKISKKQIDAVYSKNPLEDILIEKAAVLIG
;
A
#
# COMPACT_ATOMS: atom_id res chain seq x y z
N MET A 1 22.07 3.28 -34.03
CA MET A 1 21.63 3.75 -32.71
C MET A 1 20.11 3.83 -32.63
N VAL A 2 19.58 3.42 -31.49
CA VAL A 2 18.17 3.45 -31.10
C VAL A 2 18.06 4.29 -29.83
N ILE A 3 16.98 5.05 -29.68
CA ILE A 3 16.74 5.89 -28.51
C ILE A 3 15.67 5.27 -27.63
N VAL A 4 16.01 4.94 -26.38
CA VAL A 4 15.07 4.45 -25.38
C VAL A 4 14.75 5.57 -24.39
N LYS A 5 13.58 6.18 -24.52
CA LYS A 5 13.02 7.17 -23.59
C LYS A 5 12.46 6.47 -22.36
N LEU A 6 12.90 6.90 -21.18
CA LEU A 6 12.45 6.36 -19.90
C LEU A 6 11.41 7.31 -19.30
N VAL A 7 10.30 6.75 -18.79
CA VAL A 7 9.21 7.55 -18.21
C VAL A 7 8.90 7.10 -16.78
N GLY A 8 8.49 8.03 -15.93
CA GLY A 8 7.98 7.72 -14.59
C GLY A 8 8.96 6.93 -13.72
N GLY A 9 8.53 5.76 -13.21
CA GLY A 9 9.35 4.87 -12.40
C GLY A 9 10.64 4.42 -13.08
N ALA A 10 10.63 4.26 -14.40
CA ALA A 10 11.82 3.86 -15.16
C ALA A 10 12.94 4.91 -15.08
N LYS A 11 12.61 6.21 -15.08
CA LYS A 11 13.63 7.27 -14.89
C LYS A 11 14.38 7.12 -13.56
N LYS A 12 13.68 6.70 -12.50
CA LYS A 12 14.26 6.47 -11.18
C LYS A 12 15.16 5.22 -11.16
N SER A 13 14.79 4.19 -11.92
CA SER A 13 15.58 2.96 -12.04
C SER A 13 16.91 3.15 -12.78
N PHE A 14 17.02 4.13 -13.66
CA PHE A 14 18.21 4.33 -14.50
C PHE A 14 18.92 5.66 -14.27
N GLU A 15 18.34 6.54 -13.45
CA GLU A 15 18.83 7.89 -13.16
C GLU A 15 19.08 8.75 -14.42
N LYS A 16 18.38 8.42 -15.50
CA LYS A 16 18.49 9.03 -16.82
C LYS A 16 17.12 9.16 -17.45
N ASP A 17 16.97 10.17 -18.30
CA ASP A 17 15.75 10.38 -19.08
C ASP A 17 15.70 9.49 -20.33
N GLN A 18 16.86 9.07 -20.82
CA GLN A 18 16.98 8.23 -22.02
C GLN A 18 18.27 7.40 -22.01
N LEU A 19 18.25 6.30 -22.76
CA LEU A 19 19.41 5.49 -23.10
C LEU A 19 19.59 5.50 -24.62
N GLN A 20 20.84 5.43 -25.05
CA GLN A 20 21.22 5.28 -26.46
C GLN A 20 21.88 3.93 -26.62
N LEU A 21 21.33 3.09 -27.50
CA LEU A 21 21.77 1.71 -27.68
C LEU A 21 22.11 1.46 -29.14
N GLU A 22 23.20 0.74 -29.39
CA GLU A 22 23.44 0.17 -30.72
C GLU A 22 22.64 -1.12 -30.85
N ALA A 23 21.48 -0.99 -31.51
CA ALA A 23 20.56 -2.07 -31.81
C ALA A 23 20.03 -1.89 -33.23
N ASP A 24 20.01 -2.97 -34.00
CA ASP A 24 19.36 -3.03 -35.30
C ASP A 24 18.93 -4.47 -35.57
N ASN A 25 17.75 -4.64 -36.16
CA ASN A 25 17.16 -5.93 -36.49
C ASN A 25 17.09 -6.93 -35.32
N ILE A 26 16.79 -6.43 -34.10
CA ILE A 26 16.57 -7.26 -32.91
C ILE A 26 15.10 -7.20 -32.47
N THR A 27 14.64 -8.19 -31.71
CA THR A 27 13.29 -8.15 -31.13
C THR A 27 13.22 -7.14 -29.97
N LEU A 28 12.02 -6.64 -29.70
CA LEU A 28 11.76 -5.82 -28.52
C LEU A 28 12.14 -6.56 -27.23
N GLU A 29 11.87 -7.86 -27.14
CA GLU A 29 12.31 -8.69 -26.00
C GLU A 29 13.83 -8.58 -25.78
N LYS A 30 14.62 -8.73 -26.86
CA LYS A 30 16.07 -8.64 -26.75
C LYS A 30 16.55 -7.24 -26.38
N LEU A 31 15.88 -6.20 -26.88
CA LEU A 31 16.14 -4.82 -26.47
C LEU A 31 15.91 -4.63 -24.96
N LEU A 32 14.82 -5.20 -24.42
CA LEU A 32 14.48 -5.07 -22.99
C LEU A 32 15.49 -5.78 -22.09
N GLU A 33 16.02 -6.93 -22.49
CA GLU A 33 17.13 -7.60 -21.78
C GLU A 33 18.36 -6.68 -21.71
N LEU A 34 18.77 -6.09 -22.84
CA LEU A 34 19.90 -5.17 -22.89
C LEU A 34 19.68 -3.93 -22.00
N VAL A 35 18.46 -3.39 -21.99
CA VAL A 35 18.10 -2.27 -21.10
C VAL A 35 18.21 -2.70 -19.64
N GLN A 36 17.78 -3.91 -19.29
CA GLN A 36 17.81 -4.40 -17.92
C GLN A 36 19.25 -4.59 -17.41
N ASP A 37 20.16 -5.05 -18.27
CA ASP A 37 21.59 -5.23 -17.95
C ASP A 37 22.31 -3.90 -17.67
N LEU A 38 21.79 -2.79 -18.20
CA LEU A 38 22.36 -1.45 -18.00
C LEU A 38 21.89 -0.76 -16.71
N LYS A 39 21.02 -1.41 -15.91
CA LYS A 39 20.50 -0.82 -14.68
C LYS A 39 21.61 -0.68 -13.62
N PRO A 40 21.78 0.50 -12.99
CA PRO A 40 22.65 0.63 -11.83
C PRO A 40 22.24 -0.32 -10.68
N LYS A 41 23.21 -0.85 -9.94
CA LYS A 41 22.95 -1.82 -8.85
C LYS A 41 22.13 -1.22 -7.70
N ASP A 42 22.35 0.05 -7.37
CA ASP A 42 21.78 0.72 -6.19
C ASP A 42 20.46 1.47 -6.46
N THR A 43 19.87 1.31 -7.65
CA THR A 43 18.61 1.97 -8.03
C THR A 43 17.40 1.03 -7.93
N PRO A 44 16.16 1.57 -7.79
CA PRO A 44 14.95 0.75 -7.78
C PRO A 44 14.83 -0.15 -9.01
N ASN A 45 14.37 -1.39 -8.84
CA ASN A 45 14.14 -2.29 -9.97
C ASN A 45 12.97 -1.82 -10.85
N ILE A 46 13.08 -2.09 -12.15
CA ILE A 46 11.99 -1.95 -13.12
C ILE A 46 11.35 -3.32 -13.32
N ASP A 47 10.01 -3.38 -13.23
CA ASP A 47 9.26 -4.60 -13.51
C ASP A 47 8.95 -4.67 -15.01
N VAL A 48 9.79 -5.38 -15.76
CA VAL A 48 9.69 -5.53 -17.22
C VAL A 48 8.45 -6.29 -17.69
N ASN A 49 7.73 -6.95 -16.78
CA ASN A 49 6.44 -7.57 -17.11
C ASN A 49 5.27 -6.59 -17.01
N ASN A 50 5.50 -5.44 -16.35
CA ASN A 50 4.51 -4.40 -16.10
C ASN A 50 4.93 -3.06 -16.73
N ILE A 51 5.27 -3.11 -18.02
CA ILE A 51 5.57 -1.95 -18.84
C ILE A 51 4.72 -1.93 -20.11
N LEU A 52 4.33 -0.73 -20.53
CA LEU A 52 3.82 -0.45 -21.86
C LEU A 52 5.00 0.10 -22.65
N VAL A 53 5.16 -0.41 -23.86
CA VAL A 53 6.25 0.01 -24.75
C VAL A 53 5.65 0.65 -25.99
N ALA A 54 6.03 1.90 -26.26
CA ALA A 54 5.64 2.57 -27.49
C ALA A 54 6.85 2.69 -28.43
N ILE A 55 6.72 2.25 -29.67
CA ILE A 55 7.75 2.33 -30.73
C ILE A 55 7.30 3.38 -31.74
N ASN A 56 8.07 4.46 -31.86
CA ASN A 56 7.74 5.64 -32.67
C ASN A 56 6.35 6.20 -32.37
N GLY A 57 5.95 6.16 -31.10
CA GLY A 57 4.65 6.66 -30.63
C GLY A 57 3.48 5.67 -30.72
N ALA A 58 3.67 4.49 -31.35
CA ALA A 58 2.65 3.44 -31.41
C ALA A 58 2.90 2.36 -30.36
N ASP A 59 1.86 1.92 -29.66
CA ASP A 59 1.94 0.82 -28.68
C ASP A 59 2.41 -0.48 -29.36
N SER A 60 3.41 -1.15 -28.78
CA SER A 60 3.94 -2.41 -29.30
C SER A 60 2.93 -3.55 -29.26
N SER A 61 1.98 -3.52 -28.32
CA SER A 61 0.90 -4.51 -28.23
C SER A 61 -0.06 -4.47 -29.41
N ALA A 62 -0.19 -3.32 -30.08
CA ALA A 62 -0.95 -3.18 -31.32
C ALA A 62 -0.17 -3.66 -32.57
N ARG A 63 1.07 -4.14 -32.38
CA ARG A 63 1.92 -4.78 -33.39
C ARG A 63 2.11 -6.25 -33.02
N GLU A 64 3.35 -6.71 -32.90
CA GLU A 64 3.71 -8.08 -32.52
C GLU A 64 4.17 -8.18 -31.06
N GLY A 65 3.86 -7.16 -30.24
CA GLY A 65 4.26 -7.10 -28.84
C GLY A 65 5.78 -7.22 -28.68
N LYS A 66 6.21 -8.17 -27.85
CA LYS A 66 7.63 -8.47 -27.58
C LYS A 66 8.41 -8.96 -28.81
N MET A 67 7.72 -9.49 -29.82
CA MET A 67 8.34 -9.97 -31.05
C MET A 67 8.57 -8.86 -32.08
N THR A 68 8.05 -7.65 -31.84
CA THR A 68 8.23 -6.52 -32.74
C THR A 68 9.72 -6.28 -33.00
N ILE A 69 10.11 -6.25 -34.28
CA ILE A 69 11.48 -5.99 -34.71
C ILE A 69 11.79 -4.49 -34.56
N ILE A 70 12.84 -4.20 -33.80
CA ILE A 70 13.40 -2.87 -33.59
C ILE A 70 14.45 -2.60 -34.65
N LYS A 71 14.33 -1.46 -35.32
CA LYS A 71 15.26 -1.00 -36.36
C LYS A 71 16.09 0.16 -35.87
N LYS A 72 17.23 0.37 -36.53
CA LYS A 72 18.02 1.58 -36.37
C LYS A 72 17.14 2.83 -36.47
N ASP A 73 17.44 3.83 -35.63
CA ASP A 73 16.75 5.12 -35.52
C ASP A 73 15.33 5.07 -34.92
N ASP A 74 14.87 3.90 -34.46
CA ASP A 74 13.64 3.81 -33.67
C ASP A 74 13.75 4.60 -32.35
N VAL A 75 12.62 5.20 -31.97
CA VAL A 75 12.41 5.83 -30.67
C VAL A 75 11.45 4.98 -29.87
N ILE A 76 11.96 4.31 -28.83
CA ILE A 76 11.20 3.46 -27.94
C ILE A 76 10.92 4.22 -26.65
N SER A 77 9.68 4.23 -26.18
CA SER A 77 9.32 4.76 -24.87
C SER A 77 8.95 3.60 -23.95
N ILE A 78 9.67 3.45 -22.83
CA ILE A 78 9.35 2.50 -21.76
C ILE A 78 8.53 3.23 -20.71
N ILE A 79 7.26 2.82 -20.60
CA ILE A 79 6.26 3.43 -19.74
C ILE A 79 5.86 2.39 -18.70
N PRO A 80 6.34 2.48 -17.45
CA PRO A 80 5.88 1.59 -16.39
C PRO A 80 4.36 1.69 -16.27
N VAL A 81 3.68 0.56 -16.44
CA VAL A 81 2.25 0.52 -16.20
C VAL A 81 2.06 0.43 -14.71
N ILE A 82 1.69 1.57 -14.12
CA ILE A 82 1.14 1.62 -12.77
C ILE A 82 -0.29 1.09 -12.82
N HIS A 83 -0.42 -0.23 -12.97
CA HIS A 83 -1.65 -0.91 -12.59
C HIS A 83 -1.82 -0.70 -11.08
N GLY A 84 -3.06 -0.58 -10.61
CA GLY A 84 -3.41 -0.73 -9.19
C GLY A 84 -3.17 -2.16 -8.69
N GLY A 85 -2.00 -2.74 -8.95
CA GLY A 85 -1.55 -3.98 -8.35
C GLY A 85 -1.56 -3.82 -6.83
N ALA A 86 -1.88 -4.90 -6.13
CA ALA A 86 -1.95 -4.89 -4.69
C ALA A 86 -0.58 -4.48 -4.11
N SER A 87 -0.50 -3.25 -3.60
CA SER A 87 0.75 -2.75 -3.03
C SER A 87 1.06 -3.54 -1.76
N LYS A 88 2.31 -3.92 -1.57
CA LYS A 88 2.78 -4.48 -0.29
C LYS A 88 2.89 -3.42 0.81
N LYS A 89 2.85 -2.13 0.44
CA LYS A 89 3.04 -1.01 1.35
C LYS A 89 2.25 0.23 0.95
N ILE A 90 1.61 0.88 1.91
CA ILE A 90 1.11 2.24 1.77
C ILE A 90 1.96 3.16 2.61
N ILE A 91 2.45 4.24 1.99
CA ILE A 91 2.96 5.41 2.70
C ILE A 91 1.94 6.52 2.51
N THR A 92 1.47 7.09 3.61
CA THR A 92 0.52 8.21 3.60
C THR A 92 0.88 9.22 4.67
N LYS A 93 0.27 10.41 4.60
CA LYS A 93 0.34 11.41 5.65
C LYS A 93 -1.06 11.66 6.21
N ALA A 94 -1.13 11.95 7.50
CA ALA A 94 -2.27 12.57 8.15
C ALA A 94 -1.72 13.73 8.99
N GLY A 95 -2.15 14.96 8.69
CA GLY A 95 -1.46 16.16 9.16
C GLY A 95 0.03 16.13 8.83
N GLN A 96 0.88 16.36 9.83
CA GLN A 96 2.35 16.31 9.69
C GLN A 96 2.94 14.91 9.92
N LYS A 97 2.13 13.92 10.28
CA LYS A 97 2.62 12.58 10.64
C LYS A 97 2.72 11.70 9.40
N LEU A 98 3.88 11.07 9.22
CA LEU A 98 4.10 10.05 8.20
C LEU A 98 3.66 8.69 8.74
N ILE A 99 2.89 7.97 7.94
CA ILE A 99 2.30 6.67 8.30
C ILE A 99 2.72 5.64 7.26
N GLN A 100 3.27 4.52 7.73
CA GLN A 100 3.52 3.32 6.95
C GLN A 100 2.51 2.26 7.32
N VAL A 101 1.93 1.63 6.30
CA VAL A 101 0.98 0.53 6.46
C VAL A 101 1.40 -0.65 5.59
N VAL A 102 1.43 -1.85 6.18
CA VAL A 102 1.72 -3.12 5.51
C VAL A 102 0.79 -4.22 6.01
N GLU A 103 0.50 -5.23 5.20
CA GLU A 103 -0.17 -6.44 5.66
C GLU A 103 0.86 -7.51 6.00
N ILE A 104 0.75 -8.08 7.19
CA ILE A 104 1.60 -9.17 7.65
C ILE A 104 0.80 -10.47 7.60
N LYS A 105 1.41 -11.50 6.99
CA LYS A 105 0.86 -12.85 6.99
C LYS A 105 0.85 -13.39 8.42
N GLY A 106 -0.34 -13.75 8.90
CA GLY A 106 -0.48 -14.31 10.24
C GLY A 106 0.07 -15.74 10.31
N ASP A 107 0.89 -16.01 11.32
CA ASP A 107 1.30 -17.36 11.70
C ASP A 107 1.16 -17.57 13.22
N LYS A 108 1.78 -18.62 13.78
CA LYS A 108 1.77 -18.87 15.23
C LYS A 108 2.64 -17.91 16.04
N LYS A 109 3.61 -17.26 15.41
CA LYS A 109 4.62 -16.38 16.02
C LYS A 109 4.26 -14.90 15.90
N THR A 110 3.39 -14.53 14.98
CA THR A 110 2.90 -13.15 14.80
C THR A 110 1.65 -12.87 15.65
N ASP A 111 1.80 -12.93 16.97
CA ASP A 111 0.74 -12.69 17.94
C ASP A 111 0.89 -11.33 18.65
N VAL A 112 0.28 -11.15 19.82
CA VAL A 112 0.42 -9.92 20.62
C VAL A 112 1.88 -9.68 21.04
N SER A 113 2.62 -10.73 21.37
CA SER A 113 4.03 -10.64 21.77
C SER A 113 4.90 -10.11 20.63
N PHE A 114 4.58 -10.47 19.38
CA PHE A 114 5.24 -9.90 18.21
C PHE A 114 5.07 -8.38 18.14
N LEU A 115 3.86 -7.87 18.38
CA LEU A 115 3.60 -6.43 18.39
C LEU A 115 4.35 -5.71 19.52
N GLU A 116 4.37 -6.29 20.72
CA GLU A 116 5.11 -5.72 21.86
C GLU A 116 6.62 -5.67 21.59
N ASN A 117 7.19 -6.73 20.99
CA ASN A 117 8.60 -6.74 20.60
C ASN A 117 8.94 -5.63 19.60
N LEU A 118 8.08 -5.38 18.61
CA LEU A 118 8.27 -4.26 17.68
C LEU A 118 8.21 -2.90 18.39
N ARG A 119 7.33 -2.72 19.38
CA ARG A 119 7.25 -1.48 20.17
C ARG A 119 8.50 -1.24 21.01
N LEU A 120 9.05 -2.31 21.61
CA LEU A 120 10.29 -2.25 22.38
C LEU A 120 11.49 -1.91 21.52
N GLU A 121 11.58 -2.49 20.33
CA GLU A 121 12.70 -2.27 19.41
C GLU A 121 12.63 -0.92 18.68
N PHE A 122 11.43 -0.41 18.43
CA PHE A 122 11.20 0.86 17.73
C PHE A 122 10.41 1.85 18.61
N PRO A 123 10.94 2.29 19.78
CA PRO A 123 10.20 3.09 20.75
C PRO A 123 9.84 4.50 20.26
N LYS A 124 10.50 4.98 19.20
CA LYS A 124 10.20 6.26 18.53
C LYS A 124 9.02 6.18 17.57
N LEU A 125 8.54 4.97 17.26
CA LEU A 125 7.38 4.75 16.40
C LEU A 125 6.14 4.51 17.27
N LYS A 126 5.01 5.06 16.84
CA LYS A 126 3.69 4.65 17.33
C LYS A 126 3.23 3.48 16.47
N ILE A 127 3.13 2.30 17.07
CA ILE A 127 2.85 1.06 16.34
C ILE A 127 1.55 0.46 16.86
N GLN A 128 0.61 0.26 15.95
CA GLN A 128 -0.64 -0.45 16.19
C GLN A 128 -0.86 -1.51 15.11
N ALA A 129 -1.57 -2.57 15.46
CA ALA A 129 -1.99 -3.58 14.49
C ALA A 129 -3.49 -3.80 14.58
N ILE A 130 -4.11 -4.01 13.42
CA ILE A 130 -5.55 -4.24 13.25
C ILE A 130 -5.72 -5.49 12.40
N SER A 131 -6.60 -6.40 12.81
CA SER A 131 -6.95 -7.57 12.00
C SER A 131 -7.38 -7.13 10.60
N SER A 132 -6.79 -7.75 9.57
CA SER A 132 -7.05 -7.44 8.16
C SER A 132 -8.53 -7.47 7.80
N LYS A 133 -9.32 -8.33 8.46
CA LYS A 133 -10.77 -8.48 8.29
C LYS A 133 -11.57 -7.20 8.58
N TYR A 134 -11.01 -6.30 9.38
CA TYR A 134 -11.68 -5.06 9.79
C TYR A 134 -11.36 -3.86 8.91
N ILE A 135 -10.56 -4.06 7.86
CA ILE A 135 -10.18 -3.01 6.93
C ILE A 135 -10.70 -3.38 5.54
N LEU A 136 -11.38 -2.42 4.92
CA LEU A 136 -12.08 -2.64 3.66
C LEU A 136 -11.16 -2.39 2.47
N ASN A 137 -10.55 -1.21 2.43
CA ASN A 137 -9.64 -0.78 1.37
C ASN A 137 -8.81 0.43 1.84
N PRO A 138 -7.90 0.98 1.00
CA PRO A 138 -7.08 2.13 1.37
C PRO A 138 -7.88 3.37 1.75
N TYR A 139 -9.07 3.60 1.18
CA TYR A 139 -9.88 4.78 1.47
C TYR A 139 -10.42 4.72 2.90
N HIS A 140 -11.04 3.60 3.28
CA HIS A 140 -11.51 3.36 4.65
C HIS A 140 -10.37 3.51 5.67
N LEU A 141 -9.24 2.82 5.43
CA LEU A 141 -8.06 2.89 6.29
C LEU A 141 -7.56 4.32 6.50
N LYS A 142 -7.33 5.06 5.41
CA LYS A 142 -6.77 6.42 5.48
C LYS A 142 -7.70 7.38 6.22
N LYS A 143 -9.01 7.23 6.07
CA LYS A 143 -10.00 8.07 6.74
C LYS A 143 -10.03 7.81 8.25
N ILE A 144 -10.06 6.55 8.69
CA ILE A 144 -9.97 6.19 10.11
C ILE A 144 -8.68 6.75 10.74
N LEU A 145 -7.53 6.54 10.09
CA LEU A 145 -6.25 7.05 10.57
C LEU A 145 -6.22 8.58 10.66
N SER A 146 -6.86 9.26 9.70
CA SER A 146 -6.95 10.72 9.71
C SER A 146 -7.78 11.22 10.90
N ILE A 147 -8.87 10.51 11.26
CA ILE A 147 -9.65 10.82 12.46
C ILE A 147 -8.76 10.76 13.70
N SER A 148 -8.11 9.62 13.96
CA SER A 148 -7.24 9.47 15.14
C SER A 148 -6.10 10.48 15.21
N VAL A 149 -5.45 10.75 14.07
CA VAL A 149 -4.34 11.72 14.04
C VAL A 149 -4.83 13.15 14.29
N ASN A 150 -5.99 13.52 13.76
CA ASN A 150 -6.58 14.82 14.03
C ASN A 150 -7.08 14.91 15.48
N SER A 151 -7.69 13.85 16.02
CA SER A 151 -8.11 13.80 17.43
C SER A 151 -6.91 13.93 18.39
N ASP A 152 -5.75 13.35 18.05
CA ASP A 152 -4.52 13.54 18.84
C ASP A 152 -4.04 15.00 18.81
N LYS A 153 -4.09 15.63 17.63
CA LYS A 153 -3.71 17.03 17.46
C LYS A 153 -4.62 17.97 18.27
N GLU A 154 -5.90 17.68 18.31
CA GLU A 154 -6.90 18.49 19.02
C GLU A 154 -7.15 18.02 20.46
N HIS A 155 -6.35 17.09 20.98
CA HIS A 155 -6.45 16.55 22.35
C HIS A 155 -7.81 15.91 22.73
N VAL A 156 -8.49 15.32 21.74
CA VAL A 156 -9.82 14.67 21.88
C VAL A 156 -9.79 13.18 21.50
N LEU A 157 -8.70 12.49 21.83
CA LEU A 157 -8.61 11.05 21.66
C LEU A 157 -9.61 10.32 22.58
N LEU A 158 -10.14 9.20 22.11
CA LEU A 158 -10.94 8.24 22.90
C LEU A 158 -10.11 7.55 24.00
N SER A 159 -8.79 7.72 23.98
CA SER A 159 -7.87 7.11 24.94
C SER A 159 -6.61 7.96 25.10
N LYS A 160 -5.78 7.65 26.10
CA LYS A 160 -4.52 8.40 26.34
C LYS A 160 -3.45 8.23 25.27
N LYS A 161 -3.60 7.26 24.35
CA LYS A 161 -2.59 6.89 23.35
C LYS A 161 -3.19 6.82 21.96
N LEU A 162 -2.53 7.43 20.99
CA LEU A 162 -2.95 7.38 19.58
C LEU A 162 -3.13 5.95 19.06
N GLU A 163 -2.26 5.02 19.46
CA GLU A 163 -2.32 3.62 19.07
C GLU A 163 -3.63 2.96 19.53
N THR A 164 -4.06 3.26 20.75
CA THR A 164 -5.30 2.73 21.33
C THR A 164 -6.51 3.43 20.72
N ASP A 165 -6.45 4.72 20.42
CA ASP A 165 -7.53 5.41 19.69
C ASP A 165 -7.77 4.79 18.31
N ILE A 166 -6.70 4.51 17.54
CA ILE A 166 -6.80 3.82 16.26
C ILE A 166 -7.52 2.47 16.41
N LEU A 167 -7.17 1.70 17.44
CA LEU A 167 -7.82 0.42 17.73
C LEU A 167 -9.32 0.59 18.02
N LEU A 168 -9.69 1.56 18.85
CA LEU A 168 -11.08 1.88 19.22
C LEU A 168 -11.90 2.32 18.01
N ARG A 169 -11.34 3.18 17.15
CA ARG A 169 -11.99 3.69 15.93
C ARG A 169 -12.28 2.56 14.93
N PHE A 170 -11.35 1.64 14.71
CA PHE A 170 -11.61 0.46 13.87
C PHE A 170 -12.64 -0.51 14.48
N ALA A 171 -12.73 -0.56 15.80
CA ALA A 171 -13.69 -1.40 16.51
C ALA A 171 -15.08 -0.76 16.65
N ALA A 172 -15.23 0.53 16.33
CA ALA A 172 -16.44 1.32 16.56
C ALA A 172 -16.97 1.20 18.01
N THR A 173 -16.07 1.24 19.00
CA THR A 173 -16.40 1.14 20.44
C THR A 173 -15.44 2.01 21.26
N THR A 174 -15.88 2.45 22.43
CA THR A 174 -15.03 3.12 23.45
C THR A 174 -14.43 2.12 24.45
N GLN A 175 -14.90 0.86 24.45
CA GLN A 175 -14.42 -0.19 25.34
C GLN A 175 -13.16 -0.86 24.80
N ILE A 176 -12.03 -0.67 25.49
CA ILE A 176 -10.71 -1.19 25.07
C ILE A 176 -10.69 -2.72 24.98
N SER A 177 -11.30 -3.42 25.94
CA SER A 177 -11.40 -4.88 25.94
C SER A 177 -12.12 -5.40 24.69
N ASP A 178 -13.19 -4.72 24.29
CA ASP A 178 -14.01 -5.10 23.15
C ASP A 178 -13.24 -4.85 21.85
N ALA A 179 -12.51 -3.74 21.77
CA ALA A 179 -11.66 -3.44 20.63
C ALA A 179 -10.51 -4.46 20.47
N ILE A 180 -9.82 -4.81 21.57
CA ILE A 180 -8.76 -5.83 21.54
C ILE A 180 -9.32 -7.19 21.09
N SER A 181 -10.45 -7.62 21.67
CA SER A 181 -11.03 -8.94 21.36
C SER A 181 -11.60 -9.03 19.95
N SER A 182 -12.16 -7.94 19.42
CA SER A 182 -12.79 -7.89 18.11
C SER A 182 -11.78 -7.68 16.98
N VAL A 183 -11.03 -6.55 17.01
CA VAL A 183 -10.20 -6.07 15.90
C VAL A 183 -8.70 -6.22 16.15
N GLY A 184 -8.27 -6.60 17.34
CA GLY A 184 -6.85 -6.85 17.65
C GLY A 184 -6.24 -8.02 16.86
N ILE A 185 -4.92 -8.19 16.99
CA ILE A 185 -4.19 -9.31 16.39
C ILE A 185 -4.73 -10.63 16.95
N LYS A 186 -4.94 -11.61 16.07
CA LYS A 186 -5.27 -12.99 16.43
C LYS A 186 -4.24 -13.94 15.79
N PRO A 187 -3.80 -14.99 16.49
CA PRO A 187 -2.87 -15.97 15.92
C PRO A 187 -3.37 -16.51 14.58
N ARG A 188 -2.46 -16.73 13.63
CA ARG A 188 -2.73 -17.27 12.27
C ARG A 188 -3.64 -16.42 11.37
N ASN A 189 -4.06 -15.25 11.82
CA ASN A 189 -4.84 -14.33 11.00
C ASN A 189 -3.95 -13.17 10.54
N ASN A 190 -4.04 -12.81 9.26
CA ASN A 190 -3.36 -11.64 8.75
C ASN A 190 -3.82 -10.38 9.47
N PHE A 191 -2.91 -9.43 9.63
CA PHE A 191 -3.19 -8.14 10.22
C PHE A 191 -2.46 -7.05 9.47
N ILE A 192 -3.02 -5.85 9.55
CA ILE A 192 -2.44 -4.64 9.03
C ILE A 192 -1.62 -4.01 10.14
N LEU A 193 -0.32 -3.87 9.92
CA LEU A 193 0.59 -3.15 10.82
C LEU A 193 0.61 -1.68 10.39
N ILE A 194 0.30 -0.78 11.33
CA ILE A 194 0.29 0.66 11.17
C ILE A 194 1.42 1.23 12.03
N ALA A 195 2.38 1.89 11.40
CA ALA A 195 3.49 2.54 12.08
C ALA A 195 3.51 4.03 11.73
N ILE A 196 3.61 4.88 12.75
CA ILE A 196 3.62 6.34 12.62
C ILE A 196 4.91 6.89 13.22
N GLY A 197 5.65 7.69 12.44
CA GLY A 197 6.91 8.27 12.91
C GLY A 197 7.76 8.87 11.79
N ASN A 198 9.06 9.02 12.03
CA ASN A 198 9.99 9.56 11.03
C ASN A 198 10.33 8.51 9.96
N LYS A 199 10.70 8.98 8.76
CA LYS A 199 10.99 8.12 7.59
C LYS A 199 12.08 7.07 7.89
N THR A 200 13.20 7.47 8.49
CA THR A 200 14.33 6.58 8.77
C THR A 200 13.94 5.42 9.68
N SER A 201 13.16 5.66 10.73
CA SER A 201 12.67 4.60 11.62
C SER A 201 11.66 3.69 10.92
N LEU A 202 10.79 4.24 10.05
CA LEU A 202 9.82 3.45 9.28
C LEU A 202 10.50 2.55 8.24
N ASP A 203 11.55 3.04 7.58
CA ASP A 203 12.33 2.28 6.61
C ASP A 203 13.03 1.09 7.29
N LYS A 204 13.68 1.32 8.45
CA LYS A 204 14.28 0.24 9.27
C LYS A 204 13.27 -0.80 9.74
N LEU A 205 12.08 -0.35 10.18
CA LEU A 205 11.00 -1.26 10.55
C LEU A 205 10.57 -2.10 9.34
N HIS A 206 10.43 -1.48 8.16
CA HIS A 206 10.04 -2.18 6.94
C HIS A 206 11.05 -3.25 6.54
N GLU A 207 12.34 -2.94 6.55
CA GLU A 207 13.41 -3.91 6.25
C GLU A 207 13.30 -5.15 7.13
N LYS A 208 13.10 -4.97 8.44
CA LYS A 208 12.95 -6.07 9.41
C LYS A 208 11.74 -6.96 9.11
N ILE A 209 10.58 -6.37 8.82
CA ILE A 209 9.32 -7.11 8.65
C ILE A 209 9.08 -7.56 7.21
N SER A 210 9.84 -7.07 6.23
CA SER A 210 9.66 -7.34 4.80
C SER A 210 9.47 -8.82 4.46
N PRO A 211 10.15 -9.79 5.10
CA PRO A 211 9.94 -11.22 4.82
C PRO A 211 8.52 -11.72 5.16
N LEU A 212 7.80 -11.02 6.03
CA LEU A 212 6.45 -11.36 6.48
C LEU A 212 5.35 -10.61 5.73
N VAL A 213 5.73 -9.60 4.94
CA VAL A 213 4.79 -8.70 4.25
C VAL A 213 4.18 -9.39 3.04
N ILE A 214 2.87 -9.26 2.92
CA ILE A 214 2.09 -9.70 1.78
C ILE A 214 1.37 -8.52 1.14
N ASP A 215 0.76 -8.76 -0.01
CA ASP A 215 -0.02 -7.78 -0.75
C ASP A 215 -1.23 -7.29 0.07
N LEU A 216 -1.40 -5.97 0.17
CA LEU A 216 -2.50 -5.35 0.89
C LEU A 216 -3.85 -5.58 0.18
N PHE A 217 -4.89 -5.85 0.97
CA PHE A 217 -6.30 -5.85 0.52
C PHE A 217 -6.63 -6.88 -0.56
N GLN A 218 -5.92 -8.01 -0.59
CA GLN A 218 -6.23 -9.12 -1.50
C GLN A 218 -7.60 -9.78 -1.24
N LYS A 219 -8.18 -9.59 -0.05
CA LYS A 219 -9.47 -10.19 0.35
C LYS A 219 -10.55 -9.13 0.48
N ASP A 220 -11.70 -9.38 -0.13
CA ASP A 220 -12.90 -8.58 0.11
C ASP A 220 -13.52 -8.96 1.48
N ASN A 221 -13.52 -7.99 2.39
CA ASN A 221 -14.09 -8.13 3.73
C ASN A 221 -15.49 -7.52 3.86
N SER A 222 -16.10 -7.02 2.77
CA SER A 222 -17.37 -6.30 2.78
C SER A 222 -18.49 -7.05 3.49
N SER A 223 -18.68 -8.35 3.17
CA SER A 223 -19.74 -9.17 3.77
C SER A 223 -19.54 -9.35 5.28
N PHE A 224 -18.29 -9.62 5.69
CA PHE A 224 -17.92 -9.73 7.11
C PHE A 224 -18.21 -8.42 7.86
N LEU A 225 -17.75 -7.29 7.32
CA LEU A 225 -17.92 -5.97 7.92
C LEU A 225 -19.40 -5.59 8.06
N LYS A 226 -20.22 -5.83 7.03
CA LYS A 226 -21.67 -5.59 7.09
C LYS A 226 -22.33 -6.37 8.23
N LYS A 227 -21.99 -7.66 8.37
CA LYS A 227 -22.52 -8.51 9.44
C LYS A 227 -22.03 -8.04 10.81
N GLN A 228 -20.73 -7.79 10.95
CA GLN A 228 -20.08 -7.41 12.20
C GLN A 228 -20.62 -6.09 12.76
N PHE A 229 -20.82 -5.10 11.90
CA PHE A 229 -21.30 -3.76 12.28
C PHE A 229 -22.82 -3.57 12.12
N LYS A 230 -23.55 -4.66 11.86
CA LYS A 230 -25.01 -4.68 11.67
C LYS A 230 -25.48 -3.65 10.63
N ILE A 231 -24.76 -3.56 9.50
CA ILE A 231 -25.07 -2.63 8.40
C ILE A 231 -26.02 -3.32 7.43
N SER A 232 -27.23 -2.79 7.31
CA SER A 232 -28.26 -3.27 6.41
C SER A 232 -28.11 -2.71 4.99
N LYS A 233 -28.73 -3.38 4.01
CA LYS A 233 -28.82 -2.87 2.64
C LYS A 233 -29.51 -1.50 2.58
N LYS A 234 -30.59 -1.30 3.35
CA LYS A 234 -31.32 -0.03 3.43
C LYS A 234 -30.41 1.13 3.85
N GLN A 235 -29.50 0.90 4.79
CA GLN A 235 -28.52 1.92 5.19
C GLN A 235 -27.54 2.24 4.07
N ILE A 236 -27.02 1.22 3.37
CA ILE A 236 -26.10 1.42 2.25
C ILE A 236 -26.77 2.19 1.11
N ASP A 237 -27.99 1.79 0.73
CA ASP A 237 -28.74 2.39 -0.38
C ASP A 237 -29.15 3.85 -0.08
N ALA A 238 -29.20 4.25 1.19
CA ALA A 238 -29.51 5.62 1.61
C ALA A 238 -28.30 6.57 1.57
N VAL A 239 -27.07 6.07 1.43
CA VAL A 239 -25.86 6.88 1.43
C VAL A 239 -25.54 7.32 0.00
N TYR A 240 -25.64 8.62 -0.26
CA TYR A 240 -25.27 9.21 -1.54
C TYR A 240 -23.74 9.40 -1.64
N SER A 241 -23.04 8.30 -1.93
CA SER A 241 -21.58 8.27 -2.08
C SER A 241 -21.12 7.20 -3.09
N LYS A 242 -19.92 7.39 -3.64
CA LYS A 242 -19.22 6.36 -4.44
C LYS A 242 -18.69 5.21 -3.57
N ASN A 243 -18.56 5.41 -2.26
CA ASN A 243 -18.01 4.46 -1.29
C ASN A 243 -18.93 4.33 -0.06
N PRO A 244 -20.19 3.89 -0.23
CA PRO A 244 -21.22 4.00 0.81
C PRO A 244 -20.93 3.13 2.04
N LEU A 245 -20.33 1.94 1.87
CA LEU A 245 -19.99 1.08 3.00
C LEU A 245 -18.83 1.67 3.81
N GLU A 246 -17.82 2.18 3.13
CA GLU A 246 -16.67 2.86 3.73
C GLU A 246 -17.13 4.06 4.55
N ASP A 247 -17.99 4.91 3.98
CA ASP A 247 -18.45 6.11 4.65
C ASP A 247 -19.29 5.80 5.90
N ILE A 248 -20.13 4.75 5.88
CA ILE A 248 -20.84 4.29 7.09
C ILE A 248 -19.86 3.81 8.18
N LEU A 249 -18.82 3.05 7.81
CA LEU A 249 -17.81 2.59 8.77
C LEU A 249 -17.01 3.76 9.35
N ILE A 250 -16.66 4.73 8.51
CA ILE A 250 -15.96 5.96 8.92
C ILE A 250 -16.85 6.79 9.85
N GLU A 251 -18.14 6.94 9.55
CA GLU A 251 -19.10 7.64 10.39
C GLU A 251 -19.21 6.99 11.76
N LYS A 252 -19.41 5.65 11.80
CA LYS A 252 -19.44 4.88 13.07
C LYS A 252 -18.19 5.10 13.91
N ALA A 253 -17.02 5.22 13.28
CA ALA A 253 -15.79 5.54 13.98
C ALA A 253 -15.74 7.00 14.43
N ALA A 254 -16.21 7.94 13.62
CA ALA A 254 -16.15 9.38 13.89
C ALA A 254 -17.08 9.82 15.03
N VAL A 255 -18.27 9.23 15.14
CA VAL A 255 -19.29 9.58 16.14
C VAL A 255 -18.97 9.07 17.56
N LEU A 256 -17.90 8.30 17.74
CA LEU A 256 -17.42 7.94 19.06
C LEU A 256 -16.93 9.19 19.79
N ILE A 257 -17.38 9.37 21.03
CA ILE A 257 -17.01 10.46 21.93
C ILE A 257 -16.34 9.81 23.15
N GLY A 258 -15.19 10.35 23.56
CA GLY A 258 -14.38 9.90 24.69
C GLY A 258 -14.69 10.62 25.99
#